data_AF-A0A7V3PPF7-F1
#
_entry.id   AF-A0A7V3PPF7-F1
#
_cell.length_a   1.000
_cell.length_b   1.000
_cell.length_c   1.000
_cell.angle_alpha   90.00
_cell.angle_beta   90.00
_cell.angle_gamma   90.00
#
_symmetry.space_group_name_H-M   'P 1'
#
loop_
_entity.id
_entity.type
_entity.pdbx_description
1 polymer ?
#
loop_
_entity_poly.entity_id
_entity_poly.type
_entity_poly.pdbx_seq_one_letter_code
_entity_poly.pdbx_strand_id
1 'polypeptide(L)'
;MLTPDQLCAEGLPKVKKVAVAYSGGLDSALALKLLPEFYGAEEVIAVTVNVGLTEAELEEARSKAELCGVEWVLIEATEEFAQDWLTKAIMANSSYEGYPVATSMTRQLIARRVAEYAVERGCDALCEGSTGKGNDQYRMKNVFSIFAPDLEVILPVRDFNFTRQQ
;
A
#
# COMPACT_ATOMS: atom_id res chain seq x y z
N MET A 1 -16.26 20.29 3.01
CA MET A 1 -15.73 19.31 2.03
C MET A 1 -15.05 20.10 0.94
N LEU A 2 -13.78 19.80 0.64
CA LEU A 2 -13.11 20.33 -0.55
C LEU A 2 -13.83 19.74 -1.76
N THR A 3 -14.16 20.57 -2.76
CA THR A 3 -14.75 20.06 -4.00
C THR A 3 -13.66 19.43 -4.88
N PRO A 4 -14.01 18.53 -5.82
CA PRO A 4 -13.03 18.00 -6.75
C PRO A 4 -12.23 19.07 -7.51
N ASP A 5 -12.86 20.20 -7.81
CA ASP A 5 -12.22 21.37 -8.44
C ASP A 5 -11.18 22.08 -7.55
N GLN A 6 -11.22 21.87 -6.23
CA GLN A 6 -10.26 22.42 -5.26
C GLN A 6 -9.08 21.49 -5.00
N LEU A 7 -9.18 20.23 -5.42
CA LEU A 7 -8.16 19.18 -5.33
C LEU A 7 -7.54 18.95 -6.72
N CYS A 8 -7.09 20.01 -7.38
CA CYS A 8 -6.49 19.89 -8.71
C CYS A 8 -5.07 19.30 -8.64
N ALA A 9 -4.98 17.98 -8.61
CA ALA A 9 -3.86 17.29 -9.22
C ALA A 9 -4.17 17.18 -10.72
N GLU A 10 -3.54 18.02 -11.55
CA GLU A 10 -3.68 17.91 -13.01
C GLU A 10 -2.98 16.64 -13.51
N GLY A 11 -3.60 15.93 -14.47
CA GLY A 11 -2.97 14.79 -15.14
C GLY A 11 -2.99 13.46 -14.37
N LEU A 12 -3.93 13.27 -13.43
CA LEU A 12 -4.08 11.98 -12.74
C LEU A 12 -4.38 10.83 -13.73
N PRO A 13 -3.73 9.66 -13.58
CA PRO A 13 -4.04 8.50 -14.39
C PRO A 13 -5.47 8.01 -14.13
N LYS A 14 -6.09 7.46 -15.17
CA LYS A 14 -7.40 6.79 -15.07
C LYS A 14 -7.20 5.30 -15.03
N VAL A 15 -7.79 4.65 -14.03
CA VAL A 15 -7.61 3.22 -13.72
C VAL A 15 -8.96 2.59 -13.41
N LYS A 16 -9.09 1.28 -13.56
CA LYS A 16 -10.36 0.57 -13.39
C LYS A 16 -10.37 -0.33 -12.17
N LYS A 17 -9.33 -1.14 -11.97
CA LYS A 17 -9.23 -2.15 -10.92
C LYS A 17 -7.91 -2.01 -10.16
N VAL A 18 -8.00 -1.59 -8.90
CA VAL A 18 -6.85 -1.16 -8.13
C VAL A 18 -6.65 -2.05 -6.90
N ALA A 19 -5.45 -2.61 -6.75
CA ALA A 19 -5.03 -3.22 -5.49
C ALA A 19 -4.32 -2.19 -4.61
N VAL A 20 -4.83 -1.98 -3.40
CA VAL A 20 -4.29 -1.02 -2.45
C VAL A 20 -3.49 -1.75 -1.38
N ALA A 21 -2.22 -1.42 -1.23
CA ALA A 21 -1.44 -1.83 -0.06
C ALA A 21 -2.01 -1.15 1.18
N TYR A 22 -2.79 -1.91 1.96
CA TYR A 22 -3.71 -1.36 2.93
C TYR A 22 -3.35 -1.77 4.36
N SER A 23 -3.11 -0.77 5.20
CA SER A 23 -2.68 -0.95 6.59
C SER A 23 -3.78 -0.72 7.63
N GLY A 24 -4.95 -0.21 7.21
CA GLY A 24 -5.98 0.31 8.13
C GLY A 24 -5.68 1.71 8.69
N GLY A 25 -4.49 2.25 8.44
CA GLY A 25 -4.13 3.63 8.77
C GLY A 25 -4.91 4.65 7.94
N LEU A 26 -4.98 5.88 8.46
CA LEU A 26 -5.72 6.99 7.86
C LEU A 26 -5.39 7.18 6.37
N ASP A 27 -4.11 7.22 6.03
CA ASP A 27 -3.66 7.49 4.65
C ASP A 27 -4.09 6.39 3.67
N SER A 28 -3.94 5.12 4.05
CA SER A 28 -4.40 4.00 3.22
C SER A 28 -5.93 3.88 3.16
N ALA A 29 -6.65 4.32 4.20
CA ALA A 29 -8.11 4.38 4.20
C ALA A 29 -8.65 5.53 3.34
N LEU A 30 -7.97 6.68 3.35
CA LEU A 30 -8.26 7.81 2.47
C LEU A 30 -8.13 7.40 1.00
N ALA A 31 -7.09 6.62 0.65
CA ALA A 31 -6.92 6.11 -0.71
C ALA A 31 -8.14 5.32 -1.20
N LEU A 32 -8.79 4.52 -0.34
CA LEU A 32 -9.99 3.76 -0.70
C LEU A 32 -11.15 4.66 -1.19
N LYS A 33 -11.21 5.90 -0.72
CA LYS A 33 -12.22 6.89 -1.14
C LYS A 33 -11.78 7.72 -2.34
N LEU A 34 -10.50 8.08 -2.40
CA LEU A 34 -9.97 8.91 -3.50
C LEU A 34 -9.96 8.16 -4.84
N LEU A 35 -9.69 6.85 -4.83
CA LEU A 35 -9.55 6.06 -6.05
C LEU A 35 -10.82 6.08 -6.93
N PRO A 36 -12.02 5.80 -6.43
CA PRO A 36 -13.23 5.92 -7.24
C PRO A 36 -13.54 7.36 -7.65
N GLU A 37 -13.43 8.30 -6.71
CA GLU A 37 -13.88 9.69 -6.91
C GLU A 37 -13.00 10.47 -7.91
N PHE A 38 -11.68 10.27 -7.86
CA PHE A 38 -10.73 11.08 -8.63
C PHE A 38 -10.02 10.30 -9.74
N TYR A 39 -9.73 9.02 -9.53
CA TYR A 39 -9.02 8.18 -10.49
C TYR A 39 -9.96 7.37 -11.38
N GLY A 40 -11.26 7.34 -11.07
CA GLY A 40 -12.27 6.62 -11.83
C GLY A 40 -12.25 5.10 -11.61
N ALA A 41 -11.63 4.65 -10.51
CA ALA A 41 -11.58 3.23 -10.18
C ALA A 41 -13.00 2.67 -9.97
N GLU A 42 -13.34 1.63 -10.72
CA GLU A 42 -14.61 0.92 -10.62
C GLU A 42 -14.54 -0.18 -9.54
N GLU A 43 -13.36 -0.79 -9.38
CA GLU A 43 -13.09 -1.84 -8.41
C GLU A 43 -11.83 -1.48 -7.59
N VAL A 44 -11.95 -1.52 -6.27
CA VAL A 44 -10.86 -1.29 -5.34
C VAL A 44 -10.78 -2.49 -4.41
N ILE A 45 -9.57 -3.01 -4.20
CA ILE A 45 -9.32 -4.14 -3.28
C ILE A 45 -8.31 -3.67 -2.23
N ALA A 46 -8.71 -3.71 -0.97
CA ALA A 46 -7.86 -3.40 0.17
C ALA A 46 -7.06 -4.65 0.57
N VAL A 47 -5.77 -4.68 0.23
CA VAL A 47 -4.88 -5.82 0.45
C VAL A 47 -3.99 -5.57 1.67
N THR A 48 -4.25 -6.27 2.76
CA THR A 48 -3.42 -6.28 3.96
C THR A 48 -2.50 -7.49 3.93
N VAL A 49 -1.19 -7.26 4.13
CA VAL A 49 -0.20 -8.34 4.20
C VAL A 49 0.23 -8.51 5.66
N ASN A 50 -0.08 -9.65 6.25
CA ASN A 50 0.28 -9.96 7.63
C ASN A 50 1.74 -10.37 7.72
N VAL A 51 2.57 -9.51 8.32
CA VAL A 51 3.99 -9.76 8.61
C VAL A 51 4.26 -9.79 10.12
N GLY A 52 3.22 -10.12 10.91
CA GLY A 52 3.26 -10.12 12.37
C GLY A 52 2.38 -9.00 12.98
N LEU A 53 1.29 -8.63 12.31
CA LEU A 53 0.29 -7.71 12.85
C LEU A 53 -0.49 -8.39 13.97
N THR A 54 -0.91 -7.60 14.96
CA THR A 54 -1.80 -8.09 16.02
C THR A 54 -3.22 -8.29 15.50
N GLU A 55 -3.98 -9.13 16.18
CA GLU A 55 -5.40 -9.36 15.86
C GLU A 55 -6.22 -8.05 15.85
N ALA A 56 -5.91 -7.13 16.79
CA ALA A 56 -6.57 -5.83 16.87
C ALA A 56 -6.28 -4.95 15.63
N GLU A 57 -5.04 -4.97 15.12
CA GLU A 57 -4.68 -4.22 13.91
C GLU A 57 -5.34 -4.80 12.67
N LEU A 58 -5.40 -6.13 12.56
CA LEU A 58 -6.09 -6.81 11.46
C LEU A 58 -7.60 -6.51 11.47
N GLU A 59 -8.22 -6.60 12.63
CA GLU A 59 -9.65 -6.31 12.80
C GLU A 59 -9.97 -4.84 12.52
N GLU A 60 -9.11 -3.91 12.96
CA GLU A 60 -9.26 -2.49 12.66
C GLU A 60 -9.16 -2.23 11.15
N ALA A 61 -8.20 -2.85 10.46
CA ALA A 61 -8.06 -2.74 9.01
C ALA A 61 -9.32 -3.27 8.30
N ARG A 62 -9.74 -4.49 8.61
CA ARG A 62 -10.94 -5.14 8.07
C ARG A 62 -12.18 -4.28 8.27
N SER A 63 -12.47 -3.90 9.51
CA SER A 63 -13.63 -3.07 9.87
C SER A 63 -13.66 -1.76 9.08
N LYS A 64 -12.53 -1.08 8.92
CA LYS A 64 -12.46 0.18 8.16
C LYS A 64 -12.66 -0.01 6.65
N ALA A 65 -12.17 -1.10 6.08
CA ALA A 65 -12.40 -1.42 4.67
C ALA A 65 -13.87 -1.76 4.41
N GLU A 66 -14.50 -2.54 5.30
CA GLU A 66 -15.93 -2.84 5.27
C GLU A 66 -16.79 -1.57 5.37
N LEU A 67 -16.45 -0.66 6.29
CA LEU A 67 -17.11 0.65 6.39
C LEU A 67 -16.96 1.49 5.12
N CYS A 68 -15.88 1.31 4.37
CA CYS A 68 -15.68 1.97 3.09
C CYS A 68 -16.45 1.30 1.93
N GLY A 69 -17.01 0.11 2.13
CA GLY A 69 -17.67 -0.70 1.11
C GLY A 69 -16.69 -1.37 0.15
N VAL A 70 -15.46 -1.65 0.61
CA VAL A 70 -14.35 -2.16 -0.23
C VAL A 70 -14.02 -3.59 0.18
N GLU A 71 -13.74 -4.46 -0.79
CA GLU A 71 -13.27 -5.83 -0.53
C GLU A 71 -11.96 -5.78 0.27
N TRP A 72 -11.91 -6.51 1.39
CA TRP A 72 -10.70 -6.64 2.19
C TRP A 72 -10.11 -8.04 2.05
N VAL A 73 -8.82 -8.09 1.75
CA VAL A 73 -8.08 -9.33 1.53
C VAL A 73 -6.87 -9.37 2.45
N LEU A 74 -6.74 -10.48 3.18
CA LEU A 74 -5.60 -10.77 4.02
C LEU A 74 -4.65 -11.74 3.31
N ILE A 75 -3.39 -11.35 3.16
CA ILE A 75 -2.31 -12.21 2.70
C ILE A 75 -1.43 -12.55 3.89
N GLU A 76 -1.38 -13.84 4.27
CA GLU A 76 -0.48 -14.32 5.30
C GLU A 76 0.96 -14.41 4.77
N ALA A 77 1.88 -13.71 5.44
CA ALA A 77 3.31 -13.68 5.11
C ALA A 77 4.20 -13.76 6.36
N THR A 78 3.63 -14.11 7.52
CA THR A 78 4.33 -14.24 8.80
C THR A 78 5.46 -15.29 8.72
N GLU A 79 5.17 -16.46 8.16
CA GLU A 79 6.15 -17.54 8.01
C GLU A 79 7.27 -17.14 7.03
N GLU A 80 6.92 -16.58 5.88
CA GLU A 80 7.90 -16.10 4.90
C GLU A 80 8.80 -15.02 5.53
N PHE A 81 8.20 -14.08 6.25
CA PHE A 81 8.93 -13.02 6.93
C PHE A 81 9.92 -13.58 7.96
N ALA A 82 9.50 -14.58 8.75
CA ALA A 82 10.37 -15.22 9.72
C ALA A 82 11.49 -16.05 9.06
N GLN A 83 11.13 -16.98 8.18
CA GLN A 83 12.07 -17.94 7.63
C GLN A 83 13.01 -17.33 6.60
N ASP A 84 12.51 -16.48 5.71
CA ASP A 84 13.30 -15.98 4.58
C ASP A 84 13.92 -14.62 4.83
N TRP A 85 13.19 -13.70 5.45
CA TRP A 85 13.62 -12.31 5.57
C TRP A 85 14.42 -12.07 6.84
N LEU A 86 13.84 -12.39 8.01
CA LEU A 86 14.49 -12.21 9.30
C LEU A 86 15.75 -13.07 9.41
N THR A 87 15.70 -14.34 9.01
CA THR A 87 16.88 -15.22 9.01
C THR A 87 18.02 -14.64 8.19
N LYS A 88 17.77 -14.18 6.96
CA LYS A 88 18.81 -13.59 6.10
C LYS A 88 19.33 -12.27 6.68
N ALA A 89 18.46 -11.43 7.24
CA ALA A 89 18.88 -10.19 7.88
C ALA A 89 19.77 -10.43 9.11
N ILE A 90 19.46 -11.44 9.91
CA ILE A 90 20.29 -11.86 11.05
C ILE A 90 21.65 -12.37 10.57
N MET A 91 21.67 -13.28 9.58
CA MET A 91 22.91 -13.82 9.02
C MET A 91 23.82 -12.73 8.44
N ALA A 92 23.23 -11.71 7.82
CA ALA A 92 23.95 -10.58 7.25
C ALA A 92 24.38 -9.52 8.30
N ASN A 93 23.99 -9.68 9.57
CA ASN A 93 24.11 -8.65 10.60
C ASN A 93 23.53 -7.30 10.13
N SER A 94 22.40 -7.35 9.43
CA SER A 94 21.82 -6.18 8.76
C SER A 94 21.45 -5.10 9.76
N SER A 95 22.17 -3.98 9.68
CA SER A 95 21.98 -2.82 10.54
C SER A 95 22.22 -1.54 9.74
N TYR A 96 21.38 -0.55 9.96
CA TYR A 96 21.58 0.81 9.46
C TYR A 96 21.72 1.73 10.66
N GLU A 97 22.93 2.27 10.88
CA GLU A 97 23.23 3.14 12.03
C GLU A 97 22.83 2.54 13.40
N GLY A 98 22.97 1.22 13.56
CA GLY A 98 22.57 0.51 14.78
C GLY A 98 21.11 0.09 14.82
N TYR A 99 20.29 0.51 13.85
CA TYR A 99 18.89 0.08 13.72
C TYR A 99 18.77 -1.20 12.86
N PRO A 100 18.17 -2.28 13.38
CA PRO A 100 17.81 -3.44 12.56
C PRO A 100 16.81 -3.00 11.50
N VAL A 101 17.13 -3.21 10.23
CA VAL A 101 16.43 -2.68 9.03
C VAL A 101 15.01 -3.21 8.79
N ALA A 102 14.27 -3.53 9.86
CA ALA A 102 12.95 -4.14 9.90
C ALA A 102 11.90 -3.36 9.10
N THR A 103 11.80 -2.03 9.28
CA THR A 103 10.84 -1.22 8.52
C THR A 103 11.12 -1.26 7.02
N SER A 104 12.37 -1.02 6.60
CA SER A 104 12.72 -1.07 5.17
C SER A 104 12.43 -2.45 4.57
N MET A 105 12.71 -3.51 5.33
CA MET A 105 12.55 -4.89 4.91
C MET A 105 11.08 -5.27 4.71
N THR A 106 10.21 -5.00 5.69
CA THR A 106 8.78 -5.33 5.59
C THR A 106 8.11 -4.60 4.43
N ARG A 107 8.49 -3.36 4.11
CA ARG A 107 7.94 -2.62 2.95
C ARG A 107 8.24 -3.32 1.63
N GLN A 108 9.41 -3.95 1.50
CA GLN A 108 9.74 -4.71 0.29
C GLN A 108 8.84 -5.95 0.16
N LEU A 109 8.68 -6.70 1.26
CA LEU A 109 7.81 -7.89 1.29
C LEU A 109 6.35 -7.54 1.00
N ILE A 110 5.80 -6.54 1.71
CA ILE A 110 4.41 -6.10 1.53
C ILE A 110 4.18 -5.68 0.08
N ALA A 111 5.04 -4.82 -0.48
CA ALA A 111 4.90 -4.35 -1.86
C ALA A 111 4.96 -5.52 -2.86
N ARG A 112 5.85 -6.49 -2.65
CA ARG A 112 5.96 -7.68 -3.51
C ARG A 112 4.66 -8.48 -3.51
N ARG A 113 4.13 -8.82 -2.33
CA ARG A 113 2.93 -9.65 -2.20
C ARG A 113 1.69 -8.95 -2.76
N VAL A 114 1.58 -7.64 -2.57
CA VAL A 114 0.49 -6.84 -3.16
C VAL A 114 0.61 -6.79 -4.69
N ALA A 115 1.82 -6.60 -5.24
CA ALA A 115 2.04 -6.61 -6.69
C ALA A 115 1.70 -7.97 -7.32
N GLU A 116 2.19 -9.07 -6.73
CA GLU A 116 1.88 -10.43 -7.17
C GLU A 116 0.37 -10.67 -7.17
N TYR A 117 -0.32 -10.30 -6.10
CA TYR A 117 -1.78 -10.40 -5.99
C TYR A 117 -2.50 -9.57 -7.05
N ALA A 118 -2.06 -8.32 -7.28
CA ALA A 118 -2.66 -7.44 -8.26
C ALA A 118 -2.56 -8.01 -9.69
N VAL A 119 -1.39 -8.53 -10.05
CA VAL A 119 -1.16 -9.20 -11.33
C VAL A 119 -2.05 -10.44 -11.47
N GLU A 120 -2.12 -11.29 -10.43
CA GLU A 120 -2.97 -12.48 -10.43
C GLU A 120 -4.45 -12.15 -10.59
N ARG A 121 -4.91 -11.03 -10.01
CA ARG A 121 -6.31 -10.59 -10.07
C ARG A 121 -6.64 -9.71 -11.26
N GLY A 122 -5.68 -9.47 -12.16
CA GLY A 122 -5.88 -8.67 -13.36
C GLY A 122 -6.17 -7.20 -13.05
N CYS A 123 -5.59 -6.66 -11.97
CA CYS A 123 -5.61 -5.23 -11.69
C CYS A 123 -4.82 -4.46 -12.77
N ASP A 124 -5.24 -3.23 -13.07
CA ASP A 124 -4.51 -2.32 -13.95
C ASP A 124 -3.69 -1.28 -13.18
N ALA A 125 -3.86 -1.23 -11.85
CA ALA A 125 -3.06 -0.36 -11.00
C ALA A 125 -2.81 -0.91 -9.58
N LEU A 126 -1.75 -0.38 -9.00
CA LEU A 126 -1.35 -0.52 -7.61
C LEU A 126 -1.46 0.83 -6.91
N CYS A 127 -1.83 0.84 -5.63
CA CYS A 127 -1.88 2.04 -4.82
C CYS A 127 -1.21 1.83 -3.48
N GLU A 128 -0.47 2.83 -3.00
CA GLU A 128 0.03 2.87 -1.62
C GLU A 128 -0.10 4.27 -1.02
N GLY A 129 -0.18 4.34 0.31
CA GLY A 129 -0.60 5.54 1.05
C GLY A 129 0.54 6.40 1.60
N SER A 130 1.80 6.15 1.23
CA SER A 130 2.94 6.86 1.80
C SER A 130 2.94 8.35 1.42
N THR A 131 3.45 9.17 2.34
CA THR A 131 3.64 10.60 2.09
C THR A 131 4.82 10.81 1.13
N GLY A 132 4.79 11.91 0.38
CA GLY A 132 5.88 12.32 -0.52
C GLY A 132 7.20 12.73 0.17
N LYS A 133 7.28 12.66 1.50
CA LYS A 133 8.45 13.11 2.29
C LYS A 133 9.30 11.96 2.85
N GLY A 134 8.81 10.72 2.79
CA GLY A 134 9.46 9.55 3.40
C GLY A 134 10.20 8.66 2.41
N ASN A 135 10.99 7.73 2.95
CA ASN A 135 11.69 6.70 2.16
C ASN A 135 10.75 5.61 1.62
N ASP A 136 9.61 5.41 2.26
CA ASP A 136 8.69 4.31 1.94
C ASP A 136 8.10 4.43 0.53
N GLN A 137 7.88 5.65 0.02
CA GLN A 137 7.43 5.88 -1.35
C GLN A 137 8.39 5.26 -2.38
N TYR A 138 9.70 5.33 -2.13
CA TYR A 138 10.70 4.75 -3.02
C TYR A 138 10.80 3.24 -2.81
N ARG A 139 10.76 2.79 -1.55
CA ARG A 139 10.85 1.38 -1.20
C ARG A 139 9.75 0.56 -1.86
N MET A 140 8.50 1.02 -1.78
CA MET A 140 7.36 0.30 -2.33
C MET A 140 7.24 0.50 -3.84
N LYS A 141 7.37 1.73 -4.35
CA LYS A 141 7.30 2.00 -5.80
C LYS A 141 8.33 1.20 -6.60
N ASN A 142 9.57 1.08 -6.10
CA ASN A 142 10.60 0.31 -6.79
C ASN A 142 10.22 -1.17 -6.89
N VAL A 143 9.64 -1.74 -5.82
CA VAL A 143 9.20 -3.14 -5.84
C VAL A 143 8.01 -3.32 -6.77
N PHE A 144 7.02 -2.43 -6.71
CA PHE A 144 5.90 -2.46 -7.66
C PHE A 144 6.39 -2.43 -9.11
N SER A 145 7.36 -1.57 -9.42
CA SER A 145 7.94 -1.47 -10.77
C SER A 145 8.69 -2.74 -11.22
N ILE A 146 9.17 -3.57 -10.28
CA ILE A 146 9.87 -4.82 -10.57
C ILE A 146 8.88 -5.98 -10.76
N PHE A 147 7.87 -6.07 -9.89
CA PHE A 147 6.95 -7.22 -9.83
C PHE A 147 5.68 -7.02 -10.64
N ALA A 148 5.34 -5.78 -10.99
CA ALA A 148 4.20 -5.41 -11.80
C ALA A 148 4.55 -4.22 -12.73
N PRO A 149 5.54 -4.39 -13.63
CA PRO A 149 6.07 -3.29 -14.46
C PRO A 149 5.04 -2.65 -15.38
N ASP A 150 3.97 -3.39 -15.72
CA ASP A 150 2.92 -2.94 -16.63
C ASP A 150 1.74 -2.26 -15.91
N LEU A 151 1.71 -2.26 -14.57
CA LEU A 151 0.64 -1.65 -13.77
C LEU A 151 0.99 -0.21 -13.41
N GLU A 152 -0.02 0.65 -13.43
CA GLU A 152 0.12 2.04 -12.95
C GLU A 152 0.33 2.07 -11.43
N VAL A 153 1.17 2.96 -10.92
CA VAL A 153 1.44 3.09 -9.47
C VAL A 153 0.94 4.44 -8.96
N ILE A 154 -0.15 4.39 -8.20
CA ILE A 154 -0.86 5.55 -7.65
C ILE A 154 -0.39 5.86 -6.23
N LEU A 155 -0.18 7.15 -5.93
CA LEU A 155 0.28 7.63 -4.63
C LEU A 155 -0.57 8.83 -4.18
N PRO A 156 -1.84 8.62 -3.77
CA PRO A 156 -2.83 9.70 -3.66
C PRO A 156 -2.40 10.82 -2.71
N VAL A 157 -1.81 10.47 -1.56
CA VAL A 157 -1.36 11.47 -0.57
C VAL A 157 -0.30 12.39 -1.18
N ARG A 158 0.57 11.87 -2.04
CA ARG A 158 1.57 12.66 -2.76
C ARG A 158 0.94 13.43 -3.91
N ASP A 159 0.08 12.78 -4.70
CA ASP A 159 -0.49 13.35 -5.91
C ASP A 159 -1.38 14.57 -5.58
N PHE A 160 -2.06 14.57 -4.44
CA PHE A 160 -2.81 15.72 -3.91
C PHE A 160 -2.04 16.60 -2.91
N ASN A 161 -0.78 16.24 -2.60
CA ASN A 161 0.07 16.94 -1.62
C ASN A 161 -0.63 17.17 -0.26
N PHE A 162 -1.31 16.14 0.26
CA PHE A 162 -2.06 16.22 1.50
C PHE A 162 -1.17 16.32 2.74
N THR A 163 -1.69 17.01 3.76
CA THR A 163 -1.18 16.95 5.13
C THR A 163 -2.17 16.19 6.02
N ARG A 164 -1.72 15.65 7.15
CA ARG A 164 -2.56 14.83 8.05
C ARG A 164 -3.80 15.53 8.61
N GLN A 165 -3.87 16.87 8.59
CA GLN A 165 -5.01 17.64 9.11
C GLN A 165 -6.13 17.83 8.07
N GLN A 166 -5.82 17.69 6.78
CA GLN A 166 -6.75 17.86 5.65
C GLN A 166 -7.43 16.53 5.35
#